data_AF-A0A9X0I7S2-F1
#
_entry.id   AF-A0A9X0I7S2-F1
#
_cell.length_a   1.000
_cell.length_b   1.000
_cell.length_c   1.000
_cell.angle_alpha   90.00
_cell.angle_beta   90.00
_cell.angle_gamma   90.00
#
_symmetry.space_group_name_H-M   'P 1'
#
loop_
_entity.id
_entity.type
_entity.pdbx_description
1 polymer ?
#
loop_
_entity_poly.entity_id
_entity_poly.type
_entity_poly.pdbx_seq_one_letter_code
_entity_poly.pdbx_strand_id
1 'polypeptide(L)'
;MSNPGRVARRVSDSRSDHRPGTPATGRQDEEANMATATTARPEVAGTGKQRTTGVLLAGGIAAGPVFAVSVTAQVLTRDGFDLSRQPLSLLALGEHGWIQIATFVMTGLLALAGAAGMRRVLPPGQPGALWLPRLVAVFGLGLIVGGVLVADPSMGWPAGAPQGPAETMSWHAVGHGVGAMLAFCSLTVGCLVFARREARLGRPGAAVLSVAGAAVVVLVMAWPHQDSISVRMALGSAVLFGWLSVVCARLLAVTSR
;
A
#
# COMPACT_ATOMS: atom_id res chain seq x y z
N MET A 1 -20.16 51.20 65.98
CA MET A 1 -19.99 52.48 65.27
C MET A 1 -20.80 52.42 63.98
N SER A 2 -21.71 53.39 63.82
CA SER A 2 -22.44 53.85 62.61
C SER A 2 -23.40 52.93 61.81
N ASN A 3 -24.69 53.22 62.04
CA ASN A 3 -25.89 53.16 61.16
C ASN A 3 -25.75 54.18 59.97
N PRO A 4 -26.73 54.54 59.08
CA PRO A 4 -28.08 54.01 58.75
C PRO A 4 -28.50 54.03 57.24
N GLY A 5 -29.73 53.54 56.98
CA GLY A 5 -30.70 54.17 56.04
C GLY A 5 -31.06 53.31 54.82
N ARG A 6 -32.29 53.20 54.31
CA ARG A 6 -33.62 53.84 54.49
C ARG A 6 -34.64 52.86 53.86
N VAL A 7 -35.82 52.59 54.46
CA VAL A 7 -37.16 53.17 54.15
C VAL A 7 -37.54 53.08 52.67
N ALA A 8 -38.73 52.68 52.19
CA ALA A 8 -39.95 52.00 52.65
C ALA A 8 -40.94 52.05 51.44
N ARG A 9 -41.91 51.12 51.37
CA ARG A 9 -43.28 51.24 50.78
C ARG A 9 -43.41 51.56 49.27
N ARG A 10 -44.47 51.23 48.52
CA ARG A 10 -45.70 50.40 48.59
C ARG A 10 -46.51 50.78 47.31
N VAL A 11 -47.51 49.98 46.94
CA VAL A 11 -48.70 50.33 46.08
C VAL A 11 -48.40 50.31 44.57
N SER A 12 -48.78 49.29 43.80
CA SER A 12 -50.11 48.85 43.27
C SER A 12 -50.59 49.62 42.04
N ASP A 13 -50.92 48.87 40.98
CA ASP A 13 -52.19 48.86 40.23
C ASP A 13 -51.98 48.13 38.89
N SER A 14 -52.78 47.08 38.61
CA SER A 14 -54.00 47.10 37.77
C SER A 14 -53.67 47.31 36.28
N ARG A 15 -54.22 46.64 35.26
CA ARG A 15 -55.42 45.79 35.04
C ARG A 15 -55.26 45.27 33.60
N SER A 16 -55.43 43.97 33.34
CA SER A 16 -56.51 43.36 32.53
C SER A 16 -56.64 43.77 31.06
N ASP A 17 -56.44 42.81 30.14
CA ASP A 17 -57.20 42.57 28.89
C ASP A 17 -56.55 41.40 28.13
N HIS A 18 -57.17 40.56 27.30
CA HIS A 18 -58.53 40.13 26.98
C HIS A 18 -58.31 38.83 26.17
N ARG A 19 -59.05 37.74 26.38
CA ARG A 19 -59.00 36.51 25.52
C ARG A 19 -60.07 36.59 24.38
N PRO A 20 -60.34 35.54 23.58
CA PRO A 20 -59.69 35.18 22.32
C PRO A 20 -60.71 35.08 21.14
N GLY A 21 -60.23 34.86 19.91
CA GLY A 21 -61.10 34.45 18.80
C GLY A 21 -60.33 33.99 17.57
N THR A 22 -60.56 32.74 17.15
CA THR A 22 -60.20 32.18 15.83
C THR A 22 -61.51 31.97 15.06
N PRO A 23 -61.54 31.99 13.71
CA PRO A 23 -61.41 30.74 12.97
C PRO A 23 -60.74 30.84 11.57
N ALA A 24 -60.46 29.66 11.00
CA ALA A 24 -59.77 29.34 9.74
C ALA A 24 -60.44 29.84 8.44
N THR A 25 -59.71 29.84 7.30
CA THR A 25 -59.93 29.01 6.06
C THR A 25 -59.17 29.61 4.84
N GLY A 26 -58.59 28.76 3.98
CA GLY A 26 -58.06 29.08 2.63
C GLY A 26 -56.63 28.57 2.45
N ARG A 27 -56.32 27.33 2.04
CA ARG A 27 -56.69 26.53 0.85
C ARG A 27 -56.04 27.09 -0.43
N GLN A 28 -54.98 26.39 -0.85
CA GLN A 28 -54.58 26.06 -2.23
C GLN A 28 -54.39 27.25 -3.18
N ASP A 29 -53.15 27.56 -3.59
CA ASP A 29 -52.79 28.16 -4.92
C ASP A 29 -51.27 28.47 -5.05
N GLU A 30 -50.38 27.59 -4.59
CA GLU A 30 -48.94 27.69 -4.94
C GLU A 30 -48.38 26.37 -5.48
N GLU A 31 -49.25 25.64 -6.17
CA GLU A 31 -48.95 24.42 -6.91
C GLU A 31 -48.63 24.74 -8.38
N ALA A 32 -47.66 25.63 -8.65
CA ALA A 32 -47.22 25.89 -10.02
C ALA A 32 -45.86 26.61 -10.11
N ASN A 33 -44.80 26.06 -9.53
CA ASN A 33 -43.46 26.38 -10.04
C ASN A 33 -42.47 25.22 -9.90
N MET A 34 -42.29 24.50 -11.00
CA MET A 34 -41.01 23.91 -11.40
C MET A 34 -40.32 22.95 -10.41
N ALA A 35 -41.07 21.98 -9.88
CA ALA A 35 -40.47 20.77 -9.32
C ALA A 35 -40.23 19.73 -10.42
N THR A 36 -39.20 19.93 -11.25
CA THR A 36 -38.57 18.83 -11.99
C THR A 36 -37.07 19.07 -12.03
N ALA A 37 -36.46 19.18 -10.84
CA ALA A 37 -35.04 18.91 -10.71
C ALA A 37 -34.87 17.39 -10.81
N THR A 38 -34.55 16.91 -12.00
CA THR A 38 -34.05 15.56 -12.25
C THR A 38 -32.79 15.33 -11.41
N THR A 39 -32.95 14.81 -10.19
CA THR A 39 -31.87 14.26 -9.38
C THR A 39 -31.56 12.84 -9.85
N ALA A 40 -30.86 12.74 -10.98
CA ALA A 40 -30.12 11.56 -11.40
C ALA A 40 -28.70 12.05 -11.73
N ARG A 41 -27.57 11.54 -11.21
CA ARG A 41 -27.25 10.21 -10.68
C ARG A 41 -25.83 10.26 -10.04
N PRO A 42 -25.66 10.42 -8.71
CA PRO A 42 -24.35 10.33 -8.05
C PRO A 42 -23.86 8.87 -7.91
N GLU A 43 -24.79 7.92 -7.96
CA GLU A 43 -24.59 6.52 -7.56
C GLU A 43 -23.71 5.72 -8.55
N VAL A 44 -23.77 6.03 -9.85
CA VAL A 44 -22.97 5.31 -10.86
C VAL A 44 -21.53 5.78 -10.94
N ALA A 45 -21.26 7.07 -10.67
CA ALA A 45 -19.90 7.56 -10.56
C ALA A 45 -19.17 7.01 -9.32
N GLY A 46 -19.89 6.89 -8.19
CA GLY A 46 -19.37 6.33 -6.94
C GLY A 46 -19.00 4.85 -7.06
N THR A 47 -19.90 4.03 -7.63
CA THR A 47 -19.68 2.59 -7.82
C THR A 47 -18.51 2.27 -8.76
N GLY A 48 -18.34 3.04 -9.84
CA GLY A 48 -17.19 2.89 -10.75
C GLY A 48 -15.84 3.16 -10.09
N LYS A 49 -15.74 4.22 -9.29
CA LYS A 49 -14.49 4.58 -8.57
C LYS A 49 -14.12 3.53 -7.52
N GLN A 50 -15.11 2.97 -6.81
CA GLN A 50 -14.89 1.91 -5.83
C GLN A 50 -14.40 0.63 -6.51
N ARG A 51 -15.04 0.21 -7.63
CA ARG A 51 -14.62 -0.95 -8.41
C ARG A 51 -13.17 -0.82 -8.91
N THR A 52 -12.81 0.34 -9.49
CA THR A 52 -11.44 0.57 -9.98
C THR A 52 -10.42 0.55 -8.84
N THR A 53 -10.76 1.09 -7.68
CA THR A 53 -9.88 1.04 -6.50
C THR A 53 -9.70 -0.39 -6.00
N GLY A 54 -10.76 -1.20 -6.04
CA GLY A 54 -10.70 -2.62 -5.75
C GLY A 54 -9.76 -3.40 -6.67
N VAL A 55 -9.85 -3.17 -7.99
CA VAL A 55 -8.96 -3.79 -8.99
C VAL A 55 -7.49 -3.42 -8.76
N LEU A 56 -7.22 -2.14 -8.46
CA LEU A 56 -5.86 -1.67 -8.19
C LEU A 56 -5.25 -2.35 -6.96
N LEU A 57 -6.01 -2.46 -5.86
CA LEU A 57 -5.57 -3.17 -4.67
C LEU A 57 -5.42 -4.67 -4.93
N ALA A 58 -6.32 -5.28 -5.71
CA ALA A 58 -6.20 -6.67 -6.14
C ALA A 58 -4.91 -6.94 -6.94
N GLY A 59 -4.47 -5.97 -7.75
CA GLY A 59 -3.15 -6.01 -8.38
C GLY A 59 -2.01 -6.12 -7.35
N GLY A 60 -2.02 -5.27 -6.32
CA GLY A 60 -1.06 -5.34 -5.23
C GLY A 60 -1.14 -6.65 -4.42
N ILE A 61 -2.33 -7.24 -4.27
CA ILE A 61 -2.51 -8.58 -3.68
C ILE A 61 -1.82 -9.64 -4.53
N ALA A 62 -2.00 -9.58 -5.86
CA ALA A 62 -1.47 -10.57 -6.80
C ALA A 62 0.06 -10.51 -6.97
N ALA A 63 0.70 -9.37 -6.69
CA ALA A 63 2.14 -9.18 -6.88
C ALA A 63 2.99 -10.30 -6.22
N GLY A 64 2.74 -10.62 -4.95
CA GLY A 64 3.51 -11.65 -4.25
C GLY A 64 3.29 -13.07 -4.80
N PRO A 65 2.04 -13.55 -4.92
CA PRO A 65 1.76 -14.85 -5.53
C PRO A 65 2.29 -15.01 -6.95
N VAL A 66 2.14 -13.99 -7.81
CA VAL A 66 2.65 -14.03 -9.19
C VAL A 66 4.16 -14.20 -9.21
N PHE A 67 4.88 -13.42 -8.40
CA PHE A 67 6.33 -13.54 -8.29
C PHE A 67 6.71 -14.94 -7.77
N ALA A 68 6.13 -15.37 -6.65
CA ALA A 68 6.45 -16.64 -6.00
C ALA A 68 6.22 -17.84 -6.92
N VAL A 69 5.05 -17.92 -7.57
CA VAL A 69 4.73 -19.02 -8.48
C VAL A 69 5.70 -19.06 -9.65
N SER A 70 5.99 -17.91 -10.26
CA SER A 70 6.91 -17.84 -11.41
C SER A 70 8.34 -18.23 -11.04
N VAL A 71 8.88 -17.69 -9.94
CA VAL A 71 10.25 -18.02 -9.53
C VAL A 71 10.37 -19.47 -9.08
N THR A 72 9.38 -20.01 -8.36
CA THR A 72 9.39 -21.42 -7.97
C THR A 72 9.33 -22.33 -9.19
N ALA A 73 8.48 -22.05 -10.17
CA ALA A 73 8.43 -22.80 -11.41
C ALA A 73 9.79 -22.79 -12.11
N GLN A 74 10.41 -21.62 -12.27
CA GLN A 74 11.72 -21.50 -12.90
C GLN A 74 12.82 -22.24 -12.13
N VAL A 75 12.92 -22.08 -10.81
CA VAL A 75 13.91 -22.80 -9.98
C VAL A 75 13.76 -24.32 -10.14
N LEU A 76 12.54 -24.84 -10.25
CA LEU A 76 12.29 -26.27 -10.39
C LEU A 76 12.52 -26.81 -11.80
N THR A 77 12.47 -25.96 -12.83
CA THR A 77 12.57 -26.39 -14.24
C THR A 77 13.86 -25.95 -14.93
N ARG A 78 14.69 -25.11 -14.30
CA ARG A 78 15.96 -24.64 -14.87
C ARG A 78 17.08 -25.59 -14.45
N ASP A 79 17.43 -26.51 -15.35
CA ASP A 79 18.54 -27.44 -15.14
C ASP A 79 19.83 -26.68 -14.80
N GLY A 80 20.47 -27.07 -13.70
CA GLY A 80 21.71 -26.45 -13.21
C GLY A 80 21.53 -25.17 -12.39
N PHE A 81 20.30 -24.68 -12.19
CA PHE A 81 20.06 -23.58 -11.26
C PHE A 81 20.06 -24.07 -9.81
N ASP A 82 20.94 -23.52 -8.97
CA ASP A 82 21.07 -23.88 -7.56
C ASP A 82 20.76 -22.67 -6.67
N LEU A 83 19.54 -22.64 -6.11
CA LEU A 83 19.08 -21.56 -5.23
C LEU A 83 19.97 -21.37 -3.99
N SER A 84 20.73 -22.38 -3.56
CA SER A 84 21.64 -22.23 -2.43
C SER A 84 22.81 -21.29 -2.75
N ARG A 85 23.17 -21.17 -4.03
CA ARG A 85 24.33 -20.39 -4.53
C ARG A 85 23.93 -19.20 -5.40
N GLN A 86 22.89 -19.35 -6.22
CA GLN A 86 22.55 -18.45 -7.31
C GLN A 86 21.31 -17.62 -6.96
N PRO A 87 21.44 -16.29 -6.81
CA PRO A 87 20.32 -15.42 -6.52
C PRO A 87 19.20 -15.55 -7.57
N LEU A 88 17.94 -15.44 -7.13
CA LEU A 88 16.77 -15.54 -8.01
C LEU A 88 16.81 -14.59 -9.22
N SER A 89 17.49 -13.44 -9.11
CA SER A 89 17.64 -12.52 -10.24
C SER A 89 18.47 -13.09 -11.39
N LEU A 90 19.37 -14.05 -11.13
CA LEU A 90 20.16 -14.72 -12.16
C LEU A 90 19.29 -15.60 -13.08
N LEU A 91 18.05 -15.93 -12.68
CA LEU A 91 17.08 -16.58 -13.57
C LEU A 91 16.76 -15.75 -14.82
N ALA A 92 17.07 -14.43 -14.82
CA ALA A 92 16.96 -13.56 -15.99
C ALA A 92 18.04 -13.81 -17.06
N LEU A 93 18.99 -14.71 -16.78
CA LEU A 93 20.02 -15.14 -17.71
C LEU A 93 19.67 -16.49 -18.35
N GLY A 94 20.35 -16.79 -19.47
CA GLY A 94 20.16 -18.02 -20.23
C GLY A 94 18.91 -17.99 -21.12
N GLU A 95 18.60 -19.13 -21.75
CA GLU A 95 17.65 -19.23 -22.86
C GLU A 95 16.24 -18.72 -22.55
N HIS A 96 15.74 -18.98 -21.34
CA HIS A 96 14.41 -18.53 -20.88
C HIS A 96 14.47 -17.34 -19.91
N GLY A 97 15.57 -16.59 -19.92
CA GLY A 97 15.77 -15.45 -19.02
C GLY A 97 14.68 -14.38 -19.12
N TRP A 98 14.07 -14.25 -20.29
CA TRP A 98 12.94 -13.36 -20.52
C TRP A 98 11.74 -13.62 -19.59
N ILE A 99 11.56 -14.85 -19.09
CA ILE A 99 10.48 -15.19 -18.14
C ILE A 99 10.70 -14.46 -16.82
N GLN A 100 11.92 -14.45 -16.30
CA GLN A 100 12.24 -13.73 -15.07
C GLN A 100 12.18 -12.22 -15.27
N ILE A 101 12.60 -11.71 -16.42
CA ILE A 101 12.45 -10.29 -16.78
C ILE A 101 10.97 -9.90 -16.78
N ALA A 102 10.12 -10.67 -17.46
CA ALA A 102 8.68 -10.47 -17.48
C ALA A 102 8.07 -10.57 -16.08
N THR A 103 8.54 -11.51 -15.25
CA THR A 103 8.11 -11.66 -13.85
C THR A 103 8.41 -10.40 -13.04
N PHE A 104 9.63 -9.85 -13.15
CA PHE A 104 10.00 -8.61 -12.48
C PHE A 104 9.15 -7.42 -12.95
N VAL A 105 8.99 -7.25 -14.25
CA VAL A 105 8.21 -6.14 -14.82
C VAL A 105 6.74 -6.24 -14.44
N MET A 106 6.12 -7.40 -14.63
CA MET A 106 4.70 -7.63 -14.28
C MET A 106 4.44 -7.44 -12.79
N THR A 107 5.31 -7.98 -11.94
CA THR A 107 5.21 -7.80 -10.49
C THR A 107 5.38 -6.33 -10.09
N GLY A 108 6.31 -5.61 -10.73
CA GLY A 108 6.49 -4.18 -10.53
C GLY A 108 5.26 -3.36 -10.92
N LEU A 109 4.63 -3.67 -12.06
CA LEU A 109 3.38 -3.04 -12.50
C LEU A 109 2.22 -3.34 -11.54
N LEU A 110 2.11 -4.58 -11.04
CA LEU A 110 1.12 -4.97 -10.03
C LEU A 110 1.33 -4.21 -8.71
N ALA A 111 2.58 -4.00 -8.28
CA ALA A 111 2.90 -3.17 -7.13
C ALA A 111 2.55 -1.69 -7.35
N LEU A 112 2.80 -1.15 -8.55
CA LEU A 112 2.37 0.22 -8.92
C LEU A 112 0.85 0.37 -8.91
N ALA A 113 0.11 -0.63 -9.39
CA ALA A 113 -1.33 -0.67 -9.28
C ALA A 113 -1.76 -0.67 -7.80
N GLY A 114 -1.14 -1.52 -6.96
CA GLY A 114 -1.33 -1.53 -5.52
C GLY A 114 -1.10 -0.16 -4.88
N ALA A 115 0.01 0.51 -5.20
CA ALA A 115 0.33 1.85 -4.73
C ALA A 115 -0.75 2.88 -5.12
N ALA A 116 -1.24 2.84 -6.37
CA ALA A 116 -2.33 3.70 -6.81
C ALA A 116 -3.64 3.43 -6.05
N GLY A 117 -3.93 2.15 -5.75
CA GLY A 117 -5.04 1.75 -4.88
C GLY A 117 -4.89 2.30 -3.47
N MET A 118 -3.72 2.13 -2.84
CA MET A 118 -3.41 2.66 -1.51
C MET A 118 -3.61 4.17 -1.42
N ARG A 119 -3.15 4.92 -2.44
CA ARG A 119 -3.32 6.38 -2.51
C ARG A 119 -4.79 6.81 -2.54
N ARG A 120 -5.69 5.96 -3.05
CA ARG A 120 -7.14 6.25 -3.14
C ARG A 120 -7.89 5.94 -1.84
N VAL A 121 -7.42 4.99 -1.05
CA VAL A 121 -8.09 4.53 0.19
C VAL A 121 -7.51 5.12 1.47
N LEU A 122 -6.29 5.66 1.43
CA LEU A 122 -5.65 6.28 2.59
C LEU A 122 -6.00 7.77 2.67
N PRO A 123 -6.74 8.23 3.69
CA PRO A 123 -7.15 9.62 3.79
C PRO A 123 -5.96 10.56 4.01
N PRO A 124 -5.91 11.74 3.36
CA PRO A 124 -4.90 12.76 3.62
C PRO A 124 -4.84 13.12 5.11
N GLY A 125 -3.63 13.39 5.62
CA GLY A 125 -3.41 13.74 7.03
C GLY A 125 -3.30 12.54 7.99
N GLN A 126 -3.66 11.32 7.56
CA GLN A 126 -3.45 10.13 8.38
C GLN A 126 -1.98 9.65 8.34
N PRO A 127 -1.49 9.02 9.43
CA PRO A 127 -0.18 8.38 9.44
C PRO A 127 -0.01 7.41 8.28
N GLY A 128 1.08 7.54 7.53
CA GLY A 128 1.40 6.67 6.39
C GLY A 128 0.66 6.96 5.09
N ALA A 129 -0.36 7.84 5.06
CA ALA A 129 -1.12 8.13 3.85
C ALA A 129 -0.27 8.70 2.70
N LEU A 130 0.78 9.45 3.03
CA LEU A 130 1.71 10.01 2.05
C LEU A 130 2.80 9.01 1.65
N TRP A 131 3.46 8.42 2.64
CA TRP A 131 4.70 7.68 2.43
C TRP A 131 4.48 6.24 1.99
N LEU A 132 3.43 5.56 2.48
CA LEU A 132 3.20 4.16 2.15
C LEU A 132 2.98 3.93 0.64
N PRO A 133 2.06 4.65 -0.05
CA PRO A 133 1.90 4.50 -1.50
C PRO A 133 3.18 4.83 -2.28
N ARG A 134 3.94 5.85 -1.85
CA ARG A 134 5.18 6.25 -2.51
C ARG A 134 6.27 5.19 -2.39
N LEU A 135 6.43 4.61 -1.22
CA LEU A 135 7.41 3.55 -0.98
C LEU A 135 7.06 2.28 -1.78
N VAL A 136 5.77 1.90 -1.83
CA VAL A 136 5.32 0.79 -2.69
C VAL A 136 5.52 1.11 -4.18
N ALA A 137 5.38 2.37 -4.59
CA ALA A 137 5.69 2.76 -5.96
C ALA A 137 7.19 2.69 -6.28
N VAL A 138 8.06 3.14 -5.37
CA VAL A 138 9.52 2.98 -5.50
C VAL A 138 9.90 1.49 -5.55
N PHE A 139 9.24 0.65 -4.76
CA PHE A 139 9.40 -0.79 -4.84
C PHE A 139 9.06 -1.34 -6.23
N GLY A 140 7.89 -0.99 -6.77
CA GLY A 140 7.48 -1.41 -8.10
C GLY A 140 8.42 -0.93 -9.21
N LEU A 141 8.90 0.31 -9.13
CA LEU A 141 9.91 0.84 -10.05
C LEU A 141 11.25 0.11 -9.93
N GLY A 142 11.70 -0.18 -8.70
CA GLY A 142 12.93 -0.93 -8.45
C GLY A 142 12.89 -2.32 -9.08
N LEU A 143 11.75 -3.01 -9.01
CA LEU A 143 11.56 -4.30 -9.71
C LEU A 143 11.62 -4.15 -11.23
N ILE A 144 10.97 -3.14 -11.81
CA ILE A 144 11.03 -2.90 -13.26
C ILE A 144 12.47 -2.64 -13.70
N VAL A 145 13.21 -1.80 -12.97
CA VAL A 145 14.62 -1.53 -13.23
C VAL A 145 15.45 -2.81 -13.14
N GLY A 146 15.25 -3.63 -12.09
CA GLY A 146 15.95 -4.91 -11.94
C GLY A 146 15.57 -5.96 -12.99
N GLY A 147 14.37 -5.87 -13.58
CA GLY A 147 13.97 -6.71 -14.71
C GLY A 147 14.63 -6.29 -16.01
N VAL A 148 14.59 -4.99 -16.33
CA VAL A 148 15.09 -4.46 -17.61
C VAL A 148 16.62 -4.42 -17.65
N LEU A 149 17.26 -4.10 -16.53
CA LEU A 149 18.71 -4.11 -16.38
C LEU A 149 19.09 -5.41 -15.66
N VAL A 150 19.60 -6.38 -16.42
CA VAL A 150 19.90 -7.72 -15.91
C VAL A 150 21.28 -7.74 -15.24
N ALA A 151 21.44 -8.59 -14.23
CA ALA A 151 22.71 -8.83 -13.57
C ALA A 151 23.71 -9.55 -14.49
N ASP A 152 25.01 -9.45 -14.19
CA ASP A 152 26.04 -10.17 -14.95
C ASP A 152 26.05 -11.68 -14.58
N PRO A 153 26.43 -12.55 -15.54
CA PRO A 153 26.73 -13.95 -15.26
C PRO A 153 27.71 -14.12 -14.10
N SER A 154 27.35 -14.95 -13.13
CA SER A 154 28.12 -15.19 -11.92
C SER A 154 27.65 -16.46 -11.22
N MET A 155 28.39 -16.92 -10.20
CA MET A 155 28.01 -18.08 -9.37
C MET A 155 27.76 -19.36 -10.20
N GLY A 156 28.51 -19.51 -11.29
CA GLY A 156 28.40 -20.63 -12.24
C GLY A 156 27.15 -20.61 -13.11
N TRP A 157 26.38 -19.51 -13.15
CA TRP A 157 25.16 -19.37 -13.93
C TRP A 157 25.17 -18.22 -14.94
N PRO A 158 24.74 -18.46 -16.20
CA PRO A 158 24.45 -19.76 -16.80
C PRO A 158 25.74 -20.58 -17.05
N ALA A 159 25.63 -21.76 -17.65
CA ALA A 159 26.79 -22.60 -17.98
C ALA A 159 27.86 -21.79 -18.76
N GLY A 160 29.12 -21.84 -18.28
CA GLY A 160 30.24 -21.05 -18.79
C GLY A 160 30.51 -19.75 -18.03
N ALA A 161 29.65 -19.36 -17.08
CA ALA A 161 29.88 -18.20 -16.23
C ALA A 161 30.98 -18.44 -15.16
N PRO A 162 31.60 -17.37 -14.62
CA PRO A 162 32.52 -17.46 -13.49
C PRO A 162 31.88 -18.16 -12.29
N GLN A 163 32.65 -18.99 -11.59
CA GLN A 163 32.15 -19.76 -10.42
C GLN A 163 31.90 -18.88 -9.19
N GLY A 164 32.58 -17.73 -9.10
CA GLY A 164 32.42 -16.75 -8.04
C GLY A 164 31.60 -15.52 -8.46
N PRO A 165 31.64 -14.45 -7.66
CA PRO A 165 31.13 -13.14 -8.06
C PRO A 165 31.77 -12.67 -9.37
N ALA A 166 31.06 -11.84 -10.13
CA ALA A 166 31.62 -11.22 -11.33
C ALA A 166 32.84 -10.35 -10.95
N GLU A 167 33.94 -10.48 -11.71
CA GLU A 167 35.19 -9.72 -11.46
C GLU A 167 35.03 -8.23 -11.76
N THR A 168 34.16 -7.90 -12.70
CA THR A 168 33.77 -6.53 -13.04
C THR A 168 32.26 -6.46 -13.18
N MET A 169 31.67 -5.30 -12.89
CA MET A 169 30.24 -5.07 -13.09
C MET A 169 30.01 -4.27 -14.37
N SER A 170 29.16 -4.79 -15.24
CA SER A 170 28.60 -4.03 -16.34
C SER A 170 27.68 -2.92 -15.81
N TRP A 171 27.43 -1.91 -16.64
CA TRP A 171 26.50 -0.84 -16.28
C TRP A 171 25.06 -1.36 -16.09
N HIS A 172 24.68 -2.45 -16.76
CA HIS A 172 23.39 -3.13 -16.55
C HIS A 172 23.34 -3.76 -15.16
N ALA A 173 24.39 -4.47 -14.73
CA ALA A 173 24.46 -5.07 -13.40
C ALA A 173 24.45 -4.02 -12.28
N VAL A 174 25.09 -2.86 -12.50
CA VAL A 174 24.98 -1.71 -11.58
C VAL A 174 23.54 -1.23 -11.49
N GLY A 175 22.87 -1.04 -12.63
CA GLY A 175 21.47 -0.66 -12.67
C GLY A 175 20.54 -1.68 -12.01
N HIS A 176 20.79 -2.97 -12.22
CA HIS A 176 20.11 -4.07 -11.54
C HIS A 176 20.22 -3.94 -10.02
N GLY A 177 21.46 -3.76 -9.53
CA GLY A 177 21.74 -3.60 -8.11
C GLY A 177 21.06 -2.38 -7.50
N VAL A 178 21.01 -1.25 -8.22
CA VAL A 178 20.24 -0.07 -7.80
C VAL A 178 18.75 -0.38 -7.72
N GLY A 179 18.18 -1.08 -8.71
CA GLY A 179 16.79 -1.53 -8.70
C GLY A 179 16.48 -2.42 -7.50
N ALA A 180 17.34 -3.39 -7.21
CA ALA A 180 17.23 -4.27 -6.05
C ALA A 180 17.28 -3.48 -4.73
N MET A 181 18.21 -2.53 -4.60
CA MET A 181 18.33 -1.69 -3.40
C MET A 181 17.10 -0.80 -3.21
N LEU A 182 16.60 -0.18 -4.27
CA LEU A 182 15.34 0.58 -4.23
C LEU A 182 14.18 -0.31 -3.77
N ALA A 183 14.07 -1.53 -4.31
CA ALA A 183 13.02 -2.47 -3.95
C ALA A 183 13.08 -2.87 -2.47
N PHE A 184 14.20 -3.44 -2.02
CA PHE A 184 14.31 -3.94 -0.64
C PHE A 184 14.21 -2.81 0.39
N CYS A 185 14.92 -1.70 0.20
CA CYS A 185 14.92 -0.61 1.18
C CYS A 185 13.56 0.08 1.26
N SER A 186 12.94 0.41 0.13
CA SER A 186 11.65 1.12 0.14
C SER A 186 10.55 0.30 0.79
N LEU A 187 10.46 -1.00 0.51
CA LEU A 187 9.42 -1.84 1.05
C LEU A 187 9.66 -2.19 2.53
N THR A 188 10.92 -2.33 2.94
CA THR A 188 11.30 -2.46 4.37
C THR A 188 10.90 -1.22 5.16
N VAL A 189 11.18 -0.02 4.64
CA VAL A 189 10.71 1.24 5.27
C VAL A 189 9.18 1.32 5.22
N GLY A 190 8.55 0.84 4.15
CA GLY A 190 7.10 0.73 4.00
C GLY A 190 6.45 -0.09 5.12
N CYS A 191 7.09 -1.19 5.52
CA CYS A 191 6.68 -2.00 6.67
C CYS A 191 6.61 -1.17 7.95
N LEU A 192 7.65 -0.37 8.24
CA LEU A 192 7.70 0.46 9.43
C LEU A 192 6.69 1.62 9.39
N VAL A 193 6.49 2.23 8.22
CA VAL A 193 5.49 3.28 8.00
C VAL A 193 4.08 2.75 8.26
N PHE A 194 3.76 1.58 7.72
CA PHE A 194 2.48 0.92 7.96
C PHE A 194 2.33 0.47 9.41
N ALA A 195 3.40 -0.03 10.04
CA ALA A 195 3.39 -0.40 11.45
C ALA A 195 3.02 0.78 12.35
N ARG A 196 3.66 1.94 12.13
CA ARG A 196 3.37 3.19 12.85
C ARG A 196 1.91 3.62 12.65
N ARG A 197 1.37 3.43 11.44
CA ARG A 197 -0.04 3.69 11.16
C ARG A 197 -0.95 2.79 11.97
N GLU A 198 -0.78 1.48 11.87
CA GLU A 198 -1.64 0.51 12.56
C GLU A 198 -1.56 0.66 14.09
N ALA A 199 -0.37 0.96 14.64
CA ALA A 199 -0.21 1.26 16.06
C ALA A 199 -1.01 2.49 16.49
N ARG A 200 -0.97 3.58 15.71
CA ARG A 200 -1.77 4.79 15.98
C ARG A 200 -3.28 4.59 15.83
N LEU A 201 -3.69 3.60 15.05
CA LEU A 201 -5.10 3.21 14.88
C LEU A 201 -5.57 2.15 15.88
N GLY A 202 -4.75 1.80 16.88
CA GLY A 202 -5.11 0.80 17.90
C GLY A 202 -5.16 -0.64 17.38
N ARG A 203 -4.40 -0.96 16.31
CA ARG A 203 -4.37 -2.29 15.65
C ARG A 203 -3.01 -2.98 15.85
N PRO A 204 -2.67 -3.41 17.06
CA PRO A 204 -1.31 -3.86 17.40
C PRO A 204 -0.84 -5.08 16.61
N GLY A 205 -1.73 -6.03 16.28
CA GLY A 205 -1.34 -7.24 15.54
C GLY A 205 -0.75 -6.93 14.15
N ALA A 206 -1.33 -5.98 13.42
CA ALA A 206 -0.82 -5.59 12.10
C ALA A 206 0.48 -4.77 12.19
N ALA A 207 0.63 -4.00 13.27
CA ALA A 207 1.86 -3.29 13.56
C ALA A 207 3.01 -4.28 13.86
N VAL A 208 2.77 -5.26 14.74
CA VAL A 208 3.75 -6.30 15.09
C VAL A 208 4.14 -7.11 13.87
N LEU A 209 3.18 -7.57 13.06
CA LEU A 209 3.48 -8.30 11.82
C LEU A 209 4.39 -7.51 10.88
N SER A 210 4.16 -6.21 10.75
CA SER A 210 4.94 -5.35 9.85
C SER A 210 6.34 -5.06 10.41
N VAL A 211 6.47 -4.84 11.72
CA VAL A 211 7.79 -4.72 12.36
C VAL A 211 8.57 -6.03 12.25
N ALA A 212 7.91 -7.17 12.48
CA ALA A 212 8.54 -8.48 12.36
C ALA A 212 9.02 -8.73 10.92
N GLY A 213 8.21 -8.42 9.91
CA GLY A 213 8.62 -8.51 8.51
C GLY A 213 9.86 -7.66 8.19
N ALA A 214 9.87 -6.39 8.63
CA ALA A 214 11.03 -5.52 8.46
C ALA A 214 12.28 -6.06 9.20
N ALA A 215 12.10 -6.53 10.44
CA ALA A 215 13.18 -7.08 11.25
C ALA A 215 13.77 -8.33 10.61
N VAL A 216 12.94 -9.26 10.13
CA VAL A 216 13.40 -10.45 9.40
C VAL A 216 14.25 -10.05 8.21
N VAL A 217 13.78 -9.12 7.37
CA VAL A 217 14.53 -8.66 6.19
C VAL A 217 15.88 -8.06 6.60
N VAL A 218 15.91 -7.17 7.60
CA VAL A 218 17.17 -6.56 8.08
C VAL A 218 18.12 -7.62 8.62
N LEU A 219 17.63 -8.55 9.45
CA LEU A 219 18.44 -9.59 10.05
C LEU A 219 19.01 -10.55 9.00
N VAL A 220 18.19 -10.97 8.02
CA VAL A 220 18.67 -11.84 6.95
C VAL A 220 19.63 -11.11 6.03
N MET A 221 19.49 -9.81 5.79
CA MET A 221 20.44 -9.07 4.94
C MET A 221 21.75 -8.75 5.66
N ALA A 222 21.70 -8.45 6.97
CA ALA A 222 22.86 -8.13 7.79
C ALA A 222 23.71 -9.35 8.18
N TRP A 223 23.24 -10.57 7.90
CA TRP A 223 23.98 -11.79 8.22
C TRP A 223 25.33 -11.83 7.50
N PRO A 224 26.46 -12.08 8.21
CA PRO A 224 27.80 -11.86 7.68
C PRO A 224 28.25 -12.93 6.66
N HIS A 225 27.65 -14.13 6.70
CA HIS A 225 28.08 -15.25 5.87
C HIS A 225 27.58 -15.12 4.43
N GLN A 226 28.51 -14.84 3.51
CA GLN A 226 28.21 -14.52 2.11
C GLN A 226 27.71 -15.73 1.31
N ASP A 227 28.11 -16.96 1.67
CA ASP A 227 27.73 -18.18 0.96
C ASP A 227 26.21 -18.45 1.01
N SER A 228 25.51 -17.83 1.96
CA SER A 228 24.05 -17.95 2.13
C SER A 228 23.26 -16.79 1.50
N ILE A 229 23.91 -15.85 0.81
CA ILE A 229 23.26 -14.61 0.35
C ILE A 229 22.07 -14.87 -0.56
N SER A 230 22.14 -15.89 -1.42
CA SER A 230 21.06 -16.25 -2.34
C SER A 230 19.77 -16.63 -1.58
N VAL A 231 19.87 -17.58 -0.64
CA VAL A 231 18.73 -18.04 0.17
C VAL A 231 18.19 -16.91 1.04
N ARG A 232 19.07 -16.08 1.60
CA ARG A 232 18.67 -14.91 2.41
C ARG A 232 17.91 -13.89 1.57
N MET A 233 18.35 -13.61 0.34
CA MET A 233 17.63 -12.74 -0.58
C MET A 233 16.28 -13.33 -0.96
N ALA A 234 16.20 -14.62 -1.25
CA ALA A 234 14.93 -15.29 -1.55
C ALA A 234 13.95 -15.22 -0.37
N LEU A 235 14.41 -15.45 0.86
CA LEU A 235 13.61 -15.32 2.08
C LEU A 235 13.15 -13.87 2.30
N GLY A 236 14.05 -12.90 2.17
CA GLY A 236 13.73 -11.48 2.28
C GLY A 236 12.68 -11.05 1.25
N SER A 237 12.83 -11.49 -0.01
CA SER A 237 11.83 -11.29 -1.05
C SER A 237 10.49 -11.90 -0.66
N ALA A 238 10.44 -13.17 -0.25
CA ALA A 238 9.20 -13.85 0.13
C ALA A 238 8.45 -13.10 1.24
N VAL A 239 9.17 -12.61 2.26
CA VAL A 239 8.60 -11.81 3.35
C VAL A 239 8.03 -10.49 2.84
N LEU A 240 8.79 -9.75 2.05
CA LEU A 240 8.37 -8.44 1.53
C LEU A 240 7.18 -8.54 0.56
N PHE A 241 7.22 -9.51 -0.36
CA PHE A 241 6.13 -9.77 -1.30
C PHE A 241 4.86 -10.22 -0.58
N GLY A 242 4.99 -11.18 0.36
CA GLY A 242 3.86 -11.63 1.18
C GLY A 242 3.27 -10.49 2.01
N TRP A 243 4.12 -9.64 2.60
CA TRP A 243 3.68 -8.46 3.34
C TRP A 243 2.88 -7.48 2.45
N LEU A 244 3.36 -7.18 1.25
CA LEU A 244 2.65 -6.30 0.31
C LEU A 244 1.26 -6.85 -0.02
N SER A 245 1.17 -8.16 -0.29
CA SER A 245 -0.10 -8.83 -0.57
C SER A 245 -1.07 -8.73 0.60
N VAL A 246 -0.60 -8.97 1.83
CA VAL A 246 -1.41 -8.86 3.05
C VAL A 246 -1.90 -7.43 3.28
N VAL A 247 -1.04 -6.42 3.11
CA VAL A 247 -1.43 -5.01 3.30
C VAL A 247 -2.49 -4.58 2.27
N CYS A 248 -2.31 -4.95 1.00
CA CYS A 248 -3.31 -4.65 -0.02
C CYS A 248 -4.65 -5.33 0.27
N ALA A 249 -4.63 -6.59 0.71
CA ALA A 249 -5.84 -7.33 1.09
C ALA A 249 -6.56 -6.68 2.28
N ARG A 250 -5.81 -6.25 3.31
CA ARG A 250 -6.38 -5.54 4.47
C ARG A 250 -7.02 -4.22 4.07
N LEU A 251 -6.36 -3.44 3.22
CA LEU A 251 -6.90 -2.16 2.76
C LEU A 251 -8.14 -2.35 1.87
N LEU A 252 -8.18 -3.41 1.06
CA LEU A 252 -9.33 -3.78 0.25
C LEU A 252 -10.53 -4.14 1.14
N ALA A 253 -10.31 -5.00 2.14
CA ALA A 253 -11.36 -5.49 3.05
C ALA A 253 -11.95 -4.39 3.95
N VAL A 254 -11.22 -3.30 4.21
CA VAL A 254 -11.73 -2.13 4.94
C VAL A 254 -12.56 -1.23 4.04
N THR A 255 -12.28 -1.20 2.73
CA THR A 255 -12.99 -0.35 1.76
C THR A 255 -14.30 -0.97 1.28
N SER A 256 -14.43 -2.30 1.38
CA SER A 256 -15.63 -3.05 1.00
C SER A 256 -16.69 -3.17 2.10
N ARG A 257 -16.47 -2.55 3.26
CA ARG A 257 -17.44 -2.47 4.37
C ARG A 257 -18.05 -1.08 4.39
#